data_AF-J3IGW9-F1
#
_entry.id   AF-J3IGW9-F1
#
_cell.length_a   1.000
_cell.length_b   1.000
_cell.length_c   1.000
_cell.angle_alpha   90.00
_cell.angle_beta   90.00
_cell.angle_gamma   90.00
#
_symmetry.space_group_name_H-M   'P 1'
#
loop_
_entity.id
_entity.type
_entity.pdbx_description
1 polymer ?
#
loop_
_entity_poly.entity_id
_entity_poly.type
_entity_poly.pdbx_seq_one_letter_code
_entity_poly.pdbx_strand_id
1 'polypeptide(L)'
;MRYKYATGLFFLLTIVTAQYAYSGTTDESVENASLLCKMLDSNDALTQASEFSSEDRSVNISVDSSPEEASKLCPVISAIVEHHDMVFAQGWTVQITSSGSDYKVVAVCPL
;
A
#
# COMPACT_ATOMS: atom_id res chain seq x y z
N MET A 1 30.70 45.32 -31.36
CA MET A 1 30.49 44.05 -30.61
C MET A 1 30.76 44.36 -29.14
N ARG A 2 29.76 44.84 -28.38
CA ARG A 2 29.03 44.09 -27.33
C ARG A 2 29.91 43.05 -26.65
N TYR A 3 30.27 43.24 -25.37
CA TYR A 3 29.94 42.33 -24.26
C TYR A 3 29.86 43.14 -22.95
N LYS A 4 28.71 42.99 -22.30
CA LYS A 4 28.20 43.76 -21.16
C LYS A 4 28.53 43.03 -19.87
N TYR A 5 28.85 43.82 -18.84
CA TYR A 5 28.58 43.70 -17.41
C TYR A 5 28.05 42.36 -16.89
N ALA A 6 28.66 41.85 -15.82
CA ALA A 6 28.16 42.08 -14.45
C ALA A 6 28.83 41.10 -13.48
N THR A 7 29.72 41.63 -12.68
CA THR A 7 30.31 40.98 -11.51
C THR A 7 29.25 40.84 -10.43
N GLY A 8 29.02 39.61 -9.99
CA GLY A 8 28.73 39.22 -8.61
C GLY A 8 27.50 39.84 -7.92
N LEU A 9 26.53 38.98 -7.60
CA LEU A 9 26.12 38.82 -6.20
C LEU A 9 25.48 37.44 -6.01
N PHE A 10 26.17 36.63 -5.22
CA PHE A 10 25.73 35.35 -4.68
C PHE A 10 24.51 35.61 -3.80
N PHE A 11 23.31 35.20 -4.21
CA PHE A 11 22.13 35.14 -3.36
C PHE A 11 21.83 33.67 -3.07
N LEU A 12 22.49 33.14 -2.04
CA LEU A 12 22.15 31.83 -1.47
C LEU A 12 20.88 32.00 -0.64
N LEU A 13 19.73 31.64 -1.23
CA LEU A 13 18.48 31.42 -0.50
C LEU A 13 18.62 30.13 0.31
N THR A 14 19.08 30.24 1.55
CA THR A 14 18.92 29.18 2.55
C THR A 14 17.47 29.16 3.00
N ILE A 15 16.66 28.34 2.34
CA ILE A 15 15.34 27.98 2.81
C ILE A 15 15.58 27.09 4.04
N VAL A 16 15.42 27.64 5.24
CA VAL A 16 15.31 26.83 6.45
C VAL A 16 13.96 26.14 6.38
N THR A 17 13.94 24.94 5.80
CA THR A 17 12.80 24.04 5.96
C THR A 17 12.79 23.62 7.42
N ALA A 18 11.80 24.13 8.16
CA ALA A 18 11.46 23.60 9.47
C ALA A 18 11.25 22.10 9.28
N GLN A 19 12.14 21.30 9.85
CA GLN A 19 12.00 19.87 9.96
C GLN A 19 10.83 19.62 10.90
N TYR A 20 9.64 19.50 10.33
CA TYR A 20 8.52 18.85 10.98
C TYR A 20 9.00 17.43 11.26
N ALA A 21 9.53 17.21 12.47
CA ALA A 21 9.66 15.89 13.00
C ALA A 21 8.22 15.39 13.17
N TYR A 22 7.66 14.83 12.10
CA TYR A 22 6.49 13.98 12.16
C TYR A 22 6.95 12.76 12.98
N SER A 23 6.92 12.88 14.31
CA SER A 23 6.79 11.73 15.18
C SER A 23 5.38 11.17 14.98
N GLY A 24 5.11 10.73 13.75
CA GLY A 24 4.06 9.79 13.49
C GLY A 24 4.62 8.48 13.97
N THR A 25 4.11 7.99 15.10
CA THR A 25 4.03 6.55 15.29
C THR A 25 3.42 6.03 13.99
N THR A 26 4.25 5.41 13.15
CA THR A 26 3.76 4.76 11.94
C THR A 26 2.66 3.81 12.40
N ASP A 27 1.46 3.93 11.82
CA ASP A 27 0.36 3.05 12.16
C ASP A 27 0.83 1.63 11.84
N GLU A 28 0.97 0.80 12.87
CA GLU A 28 1.46 -0.58 12.76
C GLU A 28 0.68 -1.36 11.69
N SER A 29 -0.61 -1.04 11.52
CA SER A 29 -1.46 -1.63 10.48
C SER A 29 -1.00 -1.27 9.07
N VAL A 30 -0.44 -0.07 8.86
CA VAL A 30 0.08 0.38 7.55
C VAL A 30 1.38 -0.35 7.22
N GLU A 31 2.26 -0.52 8.20
CA GLU A 31 3.48 -1.31 8.04
C GLU A 31 3.15 -2.77 7.76
N ASN A 32 2.20 -3.35 8.51
CA ASN A 32 1.71 -4.71 8.32
C ASN A 32 0.95 -4.88 7.00
N ALA A 33 0.18 -3.89 6.55
CA ALA A 33 -0.46 -3.91 5.23
C ALA A 33 0.59 -3.94 4.11
N SER A 34 1.65 -3.13 4.23
CA SER A 34 2.76 -3.15 3.28
C SER A 34 3.51 -4.49 3.28
N LEU A 35 3.70 -5.09 4.46
CA LEU A 35 4.31 -6.42 4.60
C LEU A 35 3.44 -7.51 3.98
N LEU A 36 2.13 -7.48 4.25
CA LEU A 36 1.16 -8.40 3.68
C LEU A 36 1.14 -8.30 2.15
N CYS A 37 1.14 -7.09 1.57
CA CYS A 37 1.26 -6.92 0.11
C CYS A 37 2.50 -7.63 -0.45
N LYS A 38 3.68 -7.43 0.17
CA LYS A 38 4.94 -8.08 -0.29
C LYS A 38 4.87 -9.60 -0.26
N MET A 39 4.21 -10.16 0.75
CA MET A 39 4.01 -11.60 0.86
C MET A 39 3.03 -12.12 -0.18
N LEU A 40 1.94 -11.39 -0.43
CA LEU A 40 0.94 -11.74 -1.44
C LEU A 40 1.50 -11.59 -2.87
N ASP A 41 2.35 -10.59 -3.13
CA ASP A 41 3.03 -10.39 -4.41
C ASP A 41 4.03 -11.50 -4.75
N SER A 42 4.49 -12.25 -3.75
CA SER A 42 5.33 -13.43 -3.96
C SER A 42 4.52 -14.64 -4.44
N ASN A 43 3.19 -14.51 -4.56
CA ASN A 43 2.30 -15.55 -5.04
C ASN A 43 1.88 -15.27 -6.50
N ASP A 44 2.19 -16.21 -7.40
CA ASP A 44 1.86 -16.12 -8.83
C ASP A 44 0.35 -16.13 -9.13
N ALA A 45 -0.51 -16.29 -8.12
CA ALA A 45 -1.96 -16.24 -8.25
C ALA A 45 -2.51 -14.82 -8.51
N LEU A 46 -1.74 -13.77 -8.22
CA LEU A 46 -2.20 -12.41 -8.42
C LEU A 46 -2.03 -11.96 -9.87
N THR A 47 -3.04 -11.30 -10.42
CA THR A 47 -3.01 -10.76 -11.78
C THR A 47 -2.36 -9.38 -11.84
N GLN A 48 -2.20 -8.72 -10.69
CA GLN A 48 -1.59 -7.41 -10.52
C GLN A 48 -0.88 -7.37 -9.16
N ALA A 49 0.06 -6.43 -9.01
CA ALA A 49 0.68 -6.19 -7.71
C ALA A 49 -0.40 -5.77 -6.69
N SER A 50 -0.24 -6.26 -5.46
CA SER A 50 -1.05 -5.91 -4.31
C SER A 50 -0.79 -4.46 -3.91
N GLU A 51 -1.87 -3.74 -3.60
CA GLU A 51 -1.83 -2.36 -3.14
C GLU A 51 -2.50 -2.25 -1.76
N PHE A 52 -2.27 -1.17 -1.02
CA PHE A 52 -3.00 -0.92 0.23
C PHE A 52 -3.44 0.53 0.33
N SER A 53 -4.57 0.76 1.00
CA SER A 53 -5.13 2.07 1.30
C SER A 53 -5.29 2.20 2.81
N SER A 54 -4.55 3.14 3.41
CA SER A 54 -4.70 3.46 4.84
C SER A 54 -6.00 4.21 5.12
N GLU A 55 -6.50 4.98 4.14
CA GLU A 55 -7.79 5.69 4.21
C GLU A 55 -8.95 4.70 4.27
N ASP A 56 -8.94 3.70 3.39
CA ASP A 56 -9.99 2.68 3.31
C ASP A 56 -9.76 1.48 4.24
N ARG A 57 -8.60 1.45 4.94
CA ARG A 57 -8.15 0.32 5.77
C ARG A 57 -8.22 -1.00 4.98
N SER A 58 -7.63 -1.00 3.80
CA SER A 58 -7.70 -2.16 2.90
C SER A 58 -6.35 -2.54 2.31
N VAL A 59 -6.15 -3.83 2.13
CA VAL A 59 -5.18 -4.41 1.18
C VAL A 59 -5.98 -4.89 -0.02
N ASN A 60 -5.61 -4.46 -1.22
CA ASN A 60 -6.32 -4.73 -2.45
C ASN A 60 -5.50 -5.70 -3.30
N ILE A 61 -6.11 -6.84 -3.63
CA ILE A 61 -5.53 -7.84 -4.53
C ILE A 61 -6.45 -8.10 -5.71
N SER A 62 -5.86 -8.51 -6.82
CA SER A 62 -6.57 -8.83 -8.06
C SER A 62 -6.25 -10.25 -8.48
N VAL A 63 -7.29 -11.04 -8.78
CA VAL A 63 -7.17 -12.46 -9.16
C VAL A 63 -8.07 -12.77 -10.35
N ASP A 64 -7.66 -13.74 -11.17
CA ASP A 64 -8.51 -14.32 -12.23
C ASP A 64 -9.27 -15.51 -11.67
N SER A 65 -10.29 -15.25 -10.85
CA SER A 65 -11.04 -16.29 -10.14
C SER A 65 -12.48 -15.88 -9.90
N SER A 66 -13.36 -16.88 -9.76
CA SER A 66 -14.76 -16.66 -9.40
C SER A 66 -14.87 -16.15 -7.95
N PRO A 67 -16.00 -15.52 -7.56
CA PRO A 67 -16.22 -15.12 -6.17
C PRO A 67 -16.11 -16.27 -5.16
N GLU A 68 -16.52 -17.47 -5.55
CA GLU A 68 -16.43 -18.66 -4.69
C GLU A 68 -14.98 -19.09 -4.46
N GLU A 69 -14.15 -19.10 -5.50
CA GLU A 69 -12.72 -19.41 -5.38
C GLU A 69 -11.96 -18.30 -4.66
N ALA A 70 -12.26 -17.03 -4.96
CA ALA A 70 -11.67 -15.88 -4.28
C ALA A 70 -11.92 -15.92 -2.77
N SER A 71 -13.14 -16.30 -2.34
CA SER A 71 -13.48 -16.42 -0.91
C SER A 71 -12.65 -17.47 -0.18
N LYS A 72 -12.11 -18.48 -0.88
CA LYS A 72 -11.22 -19.49 -0.28
C LYS A 72 -9.84 -18.93 0.05
N LEU A 73 -9.48 -17.75 -0.45
CA LEU A 73 -8.24 -17.07 -0.09
C LEU A 73 -8.30 -16.46 1.31
N CYS A 74 -9.48 -16.13 1.84
CA CYS A 74 -9.61 -15.53 3.17
C CYS A 74 -8.95 -16.36 4.30
N PRO A 75 -9.19 -17.67 4.43
CA PRO A 75 -8.49 -18.46 5.45
C PRO A 75 -6.97 -18.56 5.21
N VAL A 76 -6.52 -18.50 3.94
CA VAL A 76 -5.09 -18.51 3.60
C VAL A 76 -4.42 -17.20 4.04
N ILE A 77 -5.07 -16.06 3.74
CA ILE A 77 -4.62 -14.73 4.14
C ILE A 77 -4.58 -14.61 5.66
N SER A 78 -5.63 -15.06 6.34
CA SER A 78 -5.68 -15.09 7.81
C SER A 78 -4.54 -15.91 8.40
N ALA A 79 -4.24 -17.07 7.83
CA ALA A 79 -3.10 -17.89 8.27
C ALA A 79 -1.74 -17.18 8.06
N ILE A 80 -1.57 -16.41 6.99
CA ILE A 80 -0.35 -15.60 6.76
C ILE A 80 -0.22 -14.52 7.84
N VAL A 81 -1.30 -13.79 8.10
CA VAL A 81 -1.34 -12.73 9.13
C VAL A 81 -1.02 -13.29 10.51
N GLU A 82 -1.66 -14.40 10.89
CA GLU A 82 -1.39 -15.08 12.16
C GLU A 82 0.04 -15.63 12.24
N HIS A 83 0.54 -16.27 11.18
CA HIS A 83 1.88 -16.85 11.17
C HIS A 83 3.00 -15.81 11.33
N HIS A 84 2.75 -14.58 10.90
CA HIS A 84 3.70 -13.49 10.96
C HIS A 84 3.42 -12.49 12.10
N ASP A 85 2.55 -12.84 13.04
CA ASP A 85 2.17 -12.01 14.19
C ASP A 85 1.74 -10.58 13.76
N MET A 86 1.11 -10.44 12.60
CA MET A 86 0.69 -9.14 12.08
C MET A 86 -0.56 -8.67 12.83
N VAL A 87 -0.47 -7.51 13.46
CA VAL A 87 -1.58 -6.88 14.18
C VAL A 87 -2.17 -5.76 13.32
N PHE A 88 -3.47 -5.81 13.11
CA PHE A 88 -4.22 -4.76 12.42
C PHE A 88 -5.17 -4.06 13.39
N ALA A 89 -5.30 -2.74 13.24
CA ALA A 89 -6.37 -2.01 13.90
C ALA A 89 -7.75 -2.51 13.42
N GLN A 90 -8.78 -2.32 14.24
CA GLN A 90 -10.14 -2.74 13.87
C GLN A 90 -10.59 -2.13 12.52
N GLY A 91 -11.21 -2.97 11.68
CA GLY A 91 -11.83 -2.56 10.42
C GLY A 91 -10.93 -2.74 9.19
N TRP A 92 -9.70 -3.26 9.36
CA TRP A 92 -8.86 -3.62 8.23
C TRP A 92 -9.38 -4.85 7.49
N THR A 93 -9.25 -4.84 6.17
CA THR A 93 -9.70 -5.94 5.30
C THR A 93 -8.73 -6.20 4.15
N VAL A 94 -8.78 -7.40 3.58
CA VAL A 94 -8.32 -7.65 2.21
C VAL A 94 -9.51 -7.63 1.28
N GLN A 95 -9.50 -6.75 0.28
CA GLN A 95 -10.48 -6.71 -0.79
C GLN A 95 -9.91 -7.42 -2.01
N ILE A 96 -10.64 -8.43 -2.48
CA ILE A 96 -10.26 -9.25 -3.63
C ILE A 96 -11.10 -8.82 -4.81
N THR A 97 -10.46 -8.37 -5.87
CA THR A 97 -11.10 -7.92 -7.11
C THR A 97 -10.90 -8.92 -8.23
N SER A 98 -11.89 -9.04 -9.10
CA SER A 98 -11.74 -9.77 -10.36
C SER A 98 -10.84 -8.98 -11.33
N SER A 99 -9.96 -9.66 -12.05
CA SER A 99 -9.07 -9.09 -13.07
C SER A 99 -9.76 -8.64 -14.38
N GLY A 100 -11.07 -8.44 -14.34
CA GLY A 100 -11.88 -7.95 -15.46
C GLY A 100 -11.87 -6.42 -15.59
N SER A 101 -12.50 -5.91 -16.64
CA SER A 101 -12.58 -4.45 -16.92
C SER A 101 -13.33 -3.64 -15.86
N ASP A 102 -14.12 -4.31 -15.02
CA ASP A 102 -14.98 -3.71 -14.00
C ASP A 102 -14.37 -3.73 -12.60
N TYR A 103 -13.22 -4.41 -12.38
CA TYR A 103 -12.53 -4.53 -11.10
C TYR A 103 -13.47 -4.77 -9.91
N LYS A 104 -14.49 -5.59 -10.13
CA LYS A 104 -15.52 -5.83 -9.13
C LYS A 104 -14.92 -6.55 -7.92
N VAL A 105 -15.21 -6.05 -6.72
CA VAL A 105 -14.91 -6.77 -5.47
C VAL A 105 -15.72 -8.07 -5.45
N VAL A 106 -15.01 -9.20 -5.42
CA VAL A 106 -15.56 -10.55 -5.45
C VAL A 106 -15.47 -11.25 -4.10
N ALA A 107 -14.58 -10.80 -3.21
CA ALA A 107 -14.53 -11.24 -1.82
C ALA A 107 -13.92 -10.15 -0.92
N VAL A 108 -14.27 -10.20 0.38
CA VAL A 108 -13.72 -9.33 1.42
C VAL A 108 -13.34 -10.20 2.60
N CYS A 109 -12.07 -10.14 3.01
CA CYS A 109 -11.53 -10.93 4.11
C CYS A 109 -11.21 -9.99 5.29
N PRO A 110 -11.78 -10.19 6.48
CA PRO A 110 -11.38 -9.42 7.65
C PRO A 110 -9.94 -9.78 8.05
N LEU A 111 -9.19 -8.77 8.52
CA LEU A 111 -7.84 -8.90 9.07
C LEU A 111 -7.85 -8.75 10.59
#